data_AF-X1RXI2-F1
#
_entry.id   AF-X1RXI2-F1
#
_cell.length_a   1.000
_cell.length_b   1.000
_cell.length_c   1.000
_cell.angle_alpha   90.00
_cell.angle_beta   90.00
_cell.angle_gamma   90.00
#
_symmetry.space_group_name_H-M   'P 1'
#
loop_
_entity.id
_entity.type
_entity.pdbx_description
1 polymer ?
#
loop_
_entity_poly.entity_id
_entity_poly.type
_entity_poly.pdbx_seq_one_letter_code
_entity_poly.pdbx_strand_id
1 'polypeptide(L)'
;APAIVQFVGGSAKDAVNFTLKMYEITAAENNIYKIPALDFRGTPTGIDIRKVVETGILPSINTGIAHKDPGVGQIGAGLVKPPMNCFEDALQAFVEDLETKNLV
;
A
#
# COMPACT_ATOMS: atom_id res chain seq x y z
N ALA A 1 -8.42 5.63 9.70
CA ALA A 1 -9.10 6.89 10.07
C ALA A 1 -10.46 6.94 9.40
N PRO A 2 -11.56 6.57 10.09
CA PRO A 2 -12.88 6.51 9.46
C PRO A 2 -13.41 7.88 8.99
N ALA A 3 -13.02 8.98 9.64
CA ALA A 3 -13.48 10.32 9.27
C ALA A 3 -13.07 10.76 7.85
N ILE A 4 -11.91 10.30 7.35
CA ILE A 4 -11.41 10.77 6.05
C ILE A 4 -12.05 10.05 4.86
N VAL A 5 -12.79 8.95 5.06
CA VAL A 5 -13.35 8.15 3.95
C VAL A 5 -14.33 8.95 3.10
N GLN A 6 -15.04 9.91 3.70
CA GLN A 6 -15.91 10.83 2.95
C GLN A 6 -15.12 11.79 2.06
N PHE A 7 -13.86 12.07 2.39
CA PHE A 7 -12.99 12.97 1.64
C PHE A 7 -12.15 12.24 0.58
N VAL A 8 -11.64 11.04 0.88
CA VAL A 8 -10.83 10.23 -0.07
C VAL A 8 -11.68 9.30 -0.94
N GLY A 9 -12.95 9.11 -0.61
CA GLY A 9 -13.87 8.19 -1.28
C GLY A 9 -13.92 6.79 -0.65
N GLY A 10 -15.09 6.15 -0.78
CA GLY A 10 -15.39 4.83 -0.23
C GLY A 10 -16.18 4.86 1.09
N SER A 11 -16.31 3.70 1.72
CA SER A 11 -16.99 3.54 3.01
C SER A 11 -16.01 3.22 4.15
N ALA A 12 -16.46 3.37 5.40
CA ALA A 12 -15.67 2.93 6.56
C ALA A 12 -15.34 1.44 6.51
N LYS A 13 -16.24 0.63 5.93
CA LYS A 13 -16.03 -0.81 5.68
C LYS A 13 -14.91 -1.04 4.66
N ASP A 14 -14.85 -0.23 3.60
CA ASP A 14 -13.77 -0.31 2.62
C ASP A 14 -12.41 0.01 3.24
N ALA A 15 -12.33 1.02 4.12
CA ALA A 15 -11.10 1.35 4.83
C ALA A 15 -10.56 0.18 5.69
N VAL A 16 -11.47 -0.56 6.35
CA VAL A 16 -11.11 -1.79 7.07
C VAL A 16 -10.64 -2.86 6.08
N ASN A 17 -11.38 -3.10 5.00
CA ASN A 17 -11.04 -4.10 4.00
C ASN A 17 -9.69 -3.83 3.32
N PHE A 18 -9.38 -2.56 3.01
CA PHE A 18 -8.08 -2.19 2.45
C PHE A 18 -6.95 -2.50 3.42
N THR A 19 -7.14 -2.18 4.70
CA THR A 19 -6.16 -2.52 5.74
C THR A 19 -5.98 -4.04 5.86
N LEU A 20 -7.07 -4.80 5.83
CA LEU A 20 -7.02 -6.26 5.87
C LEU A 20 -6.26 -6.86 4.68
N LYS A 21 -6.51 -6.36 3.46
CA LYS A 21 -5.76 -6.76 2.26
C LYS A 21 -4.27 -6.41 2.33
N MET A 22 -3.91 -5.31 2.99
CA MET A 22 -2.49 -4.94 3.15
C MET A 22 -1.72 -5.97 4.01
N TYR A 23 -2.36 -6.69 4.94
CA TYR A 23 -1.68 -7.76 5.69
C TYR A 23 -1.24 -8.93 4.78
N GLU A 24 -1.99 -9.20 3.71
CA GLU A 24 -1.66 -10.27 2.75
C GLU A 24 -0.37 -9.99 1.98
N ILE A 25 -0.03 -8.70 1.80
CA ILE A 25 1.14 -8.27 1.00
C ILE A 25 2.26 -7.64 1.83
N THR A 26 2.19 -7.73 3.16
CA THR A 26 3.24 -7.20 4.05
C THR A 26 3.97 -8.31 4.81
N ALA A 27 5.18 -8.01 5.26
CA ALA A 27 6.06 -8.96 5.91
C ALA A 27 5.61 -9.27 7.35
N ALA A 28 5.16 -8.25 8.09
CA ALA A 28 4.80 -8.38 9.49
C ALA A 28 3.83 -7.29 9.97
N GLU A 29 3.38 -7.42 11.21
CA GLU A 29 2.64 -6.39 11.93
C GLU A 29 3.57 -5.56 12.80
N ASN A 30 3.28 -4.26 12.93
CA ASN A 30 4.08 -3.38 13.77
C ASN A 30 3.71 -3.49 15.26
N ASN A 31 4.69 -3.73 16.13
CA ASN A 31 4.45 -3.85 17.57
C ASN A 31 4.17 -2.52 18.29
N ILE A 32 4.53 -1.38 17.69
CA ILE A 32 4.40 -0.04 18.27
C ILE A 32 3.16 0.67 17.69
N TYR A 33 3.03 0.69 16.36
CA TYR A 33 1.92 1.35 15.68
C TYR A 33 0.72 0.40 15.56
N LYS A 34 -0.29 0.62 16.39
CA LYS A 34 -1.47 -0.25 16.51
C LYS A 34 -2.74 0.45 16.04
N ILE A 35 -3.71 -0.33 15.56
CA ILE A 35 -4.99 0.16 15.05
C ILE A 35 -6.11 -0.20 16.04
N PRO A 36 -6.63 0.75 16.84
CA PRO A 36 -7.63 0.45 17.87
C PRO A 36 -8.91 -0.20 17.32
N ALA A 37 -9.35 0.20 16.13
CA ALA A 37 -10.54 -0.34 15.48
C ALA A 37 -10.39 -1.80 15.02
N LEU A 38 -9.17 -2.34 15.03
CA LEU A 38 -8.86 -3.74 14.74
C LEU A 38 -8.32 -4.45 15.99
N ASP A 39 -8.88 -4.13 17.15
CA ASP A 39 -8.47 -4.68 18.46
C ASP A 39 -6.97 -4.50 18.73
N PHE A 40 -6.46 -3.32 18.42
CA PHE A 40 -5.05 -2.96 18.57
C PHE A 40 -4.06 -3.88 17.83
N ARG A 41 -4.52 -4.55 16.76
CA ARG A 41 -3.65 -5.22 15.79
C ARG A 41 -2.60 -4.25 15.24
N GLY A 42 -1.37 -4.73 15.02
CA GLY A 42 -0.25 -3.91 14.56
C GLY A 42 -0.39 -3.53 13.10
N THR A 43 0.08 -2.35 12.66
CA THR A 43 -0.07 -1.94 11.25
C THR A 43 0.66 -2.89 10.29
N PRO A 44 0.09 -3.22 9.11
CA PRO A 44 0.77 -4.03 8.09
C PRO A 44 2.05 -3.31 7.63
N THR A 45 3.21 -3.94 7.80
CA THR A 45 4.53 -3.32 7.67
C THR A 45 5.45 -4.10 6.75
N GLY A 46 6.16 -3.37 5.88
CA GLY A 46 7.11 -3.92 4.92
C GLY A 46 6.40 -4.60 3.76
N ILE A 47 6.03 -3.84 2.72
CA ILE A 47 5.42 -4.40 1.51
C ILE A 47 6.41 -5.37 0.86
N ASP A 48 6.00 -6.61 0.66
CA ASP A 48 6.82 -7.67 0.06
C ASP A 48 6.50 -7.78 -1.44
N ILE A 49 7.49 -7.47 -2.28
CA ILE A 49 7.36 -7.48 -3.75
C ILE A 49 6.91 -8.85 -4.28
N ARG A 50 7.32 -9.94 -3.63
CA ARG A 50 6.95 -11.30 -4.04
C ARG A 50 5.47 -11.56 -3.78
N LYS A 51 4.98 -11.17 -2.59
CA LYS A 51 3.56 -11.32 -2.22
C LYS A 51 2.65 -10.46 -3.08
N VAL A 52 3.08 -9.25 -3.44
CA VAL A 52 2.31 -8.36 -4.34
C VAL A 52 2.11 -9.04 -5.70
N VAL A 53 3.18 -9.56 -6.30
CA VAL A 53 3.14 -10.25 -7.60
C VAL A 53 2.35 -11.55 -7.50
N GLU A 54 2.58 -12.36 -6.47
CA GLU A 54 1.91 -13.66 -6.25
C GLU A 54 0.39 -13.51 -6.06
N THR A 55 -0.04 -12.56 -5.23
CA THR A 55 -1.47 -12.39 -4.88
C THR A 55 -2.23 -11.50 -5.87
N GLY A 56 -1.54 -10.72 -6.69
CA GLY A 56 -2.13 -9.67 -7.52
C GLY A 56 -2.73 -8.49 -6.72
N ILE A 57 -2.49 -8.43 -5.41
CA ILE A 57 -3.00 -7.34 -4.56
C ILE A 57 -2.02 -6.16 -4.62
N LEU A 58 -2.48 -5.05 -5.19
CA LEU A 58 -1.72 -3.80 -5.19
C LEU A 58 -1.93 -2.99 -3.90
N PRO A 59 -0.88 -2.32 -3.38
CA PRO A 59 -1.00 -1.40 -2.25
C PRO A 59 -2.05 -0.31 -2.50
N SER A 60 -2.92 -0.09 -1.51
CA SER A 60 -3.91 1.00 -1.57
C SER A 60 -3.37 2.24 -0.89
N ILE A 61 -3.30 3.36 -1.62
CA ILE A 61 -2.68 4.61 -1.15
C ILE A 61 -3.74 5.71 -1.14
N ASN A 62 -3.93 6.34 0.03
CA ASN A 62 -4.69 7.59 0.12
C ASN A 62 -3.77 8.76 -0.25
N THR A 63 -4.20 9.63 -1.16
CA THR A 63 -3.41 10.79 -1.58
C THR A 63 -4.28 12.02 -1.81
N GLY A 64 -3.66 13.20 -1.74
CA GLY A 64 -4.24 14.44 -2.25
C GLY A 64 -4.11 14.51 -3.77
N ILE A 65 -5.12 15.06 -4.43
CA ILE A 65 -5.11 15.33 -5.87
C ILE A 65 -4.70 16.79 -6.05
N ALA A 66 -3.51 17.03 -6.60
CA ALA A 66 -3.04 18.35 -6.95
C ALA A 66 -3.50 18.74 -8.36
N HIS A 67 -3.79 20.02 -8.58
CA HIS A 67 -4.06 20.53 -9.92
C HIS A 67 -2.81 20.40 -10.81
N LYS A 68 -3.02 20.16 -12.11
CA LYS A 68 -1.93 20.01 -13.08
C LYS A 68 -1.11 21.29 -13.27
N ASP A 69 -1.75 22.45 -13.10
CA ASP A 69 -1.12 23.75 -13.32
C ASP A 69 -0.43 24.24 -12.04
N PRO A 70 0.85 24.66 -12.11
CA PRO A 70 1.60 25.12 -10.95
C PRO A 70 0.92 26.29 -10.21
N GLY A 71 0.96 26.26 -8.88
CA GLY A 71 0.46 27.34 -8.02
C GLY A 71 -1.03 27.27 -7.68
N VAL A 72 -1.82 26.37 -8.28
CA VAL A 72 -3.25 26.22 -7.94
C VAL A 72 -3.45 25.40 -6.64
N GLY A 73 -2.64 24.36 -6.42
CA GLY A 73 -2.68 23.57 -5.19
C GLY A 73 -3.60 22.34 -5.25
N GLN A 74 -4.10 21.93 -4.09
CA GLN A 74 -4.93 20.72 -3.94
C GLN A 74 -6.37 20.96 -4.41
N ILE A 75 -6.89 20.06 -5.24
CA ILE A 75 -8.25 20.10 -5.81
C ILE A 75 -9.12 18.91 -5.42
N GLY A 76 -8.57 17.97 -4.65
CA GLY A 76 -9.31 16.81 -4.14
C GLY A 76 -8.43 15.85 -3.36
N ALA A 77 -8.97 14.67 -3.08
CA ALA A 77 -8.25 13.53 -2.55
C ALA A 77 -8.84 12.23 -3.10
N GLY A 78 -8.07 11.15 -3.04
CA GLY A 78 -8.49 9.90 -3.64
C GLY A 78 -7.66 8.71 -3.20
N LEU A 79 -8.15 7.53 -3.58
CA LEU A 79 -7.45 6.27 -3.51
C LEU A 79 -6.76 5.99 -4.84
N VAL A 80 -5.47 5.69 -4.79
CA VAL A 80 -4.69 5.28 -5.95
C VAL A 80 -4.00 3.94 -5.68
N LYS A 81 -3.64 3.26 -6.77
CA LYS A 81 -2.80 2.07 -6.73
C LYS A 81 -1.56 2.33 -7.59
N PRO A 82 -0.37 1.90 -7.13
CA PRO A 82 0.80 1.89 -7.99
C PRO A 82 0.58 0.93 -9.17
N PRO A 83 1.22 1.18 -10.33
CA PRO A 83 1.24 0.23 -11.43
C PRO A 83 1.86 -1.12 -11.02
N MET A 84 1.33 -2.23 -11.54
CA MET A 84 1.85 -3.58 -11.24
C MET A 84 3.29 -3.78 -11.70
N ASN A 85 3.65 -3.20 -12.85
CA ASN A 85 4.99 -3.35 -13.39
C ASN A 85 6.08 -2.82 -12.44
N CYS A 86 5.78 -1.84 -11.57
CA CYS A 86 6.72 -1.41 -10.54
C CYS A 86 7.17 -2.56 -9.61
N PHE A 87 6.33 -3.56 -9.38
CA PHE A 87 6.63 -4.72 -8.54
C PHE A 87 7.22 -5.87 -9.35
N GLU A 88 6.73 -6.08 -10.58
CA GLU A 88 7.29 -7.08 -11.50
C GLU A 88 8.75 -6.75 -11.84
N ASP A 89 9.03 -5.50 -12.23
CA ASP A 89 10.37 -5.00 -12.55
C ASP A 89 11.28 -5.08 -11.32
N ALA A 90 10.78 -4.73 -10.12
CA ALA A 90 11.54 -4.82 -8.88
C ALA A 90 11.85 -6.27 -8.48
N LEU A 91 10.92 -7.19 -8.70
CA LEU A 91 11.14 -8.61 -8.44
C LEU A 91 12.18 -9.19 -9.38
N GLN A 92 12.13 -8.84 -10.67
CA GLN A 92 13.15 -9.24 -11.64
C GLN A 92 14.53 -8.74 -11.21
N ALA A 93 14.66 -7.43 -10.92
CA ALA A 93 15.93 -6.86 -10.48
C ALA A 93 16.45 -7.48 -9.17
N PHE A 94 15.56 -7.85 -8.25
CA PHE A 94 15.94 -8.53 -7.02
C PHE A 94 16.53 -9.92 -7.27
N VAL A 95 15.97 -10.69 -8.22
CA VAL A 95 16.51 -12.00 -8.61
C VAL A 95 17.89 -11.84 -9.26
N GLU A 96 18.03 -10.92 -10.22
CA GLU A 96 19.31 -10.63 -10.89
C GLU A 96 20.43 -10.26 -9.88
N ASP A 97 20.09 -9.50 -8.84
CA ASP A 97 21.02 -9.15 -7.75
C ASP A 97 21.43 -10.36 -6.90
N LEU A 98 20.50 -11.28 -6.61
CA LEU A 98 20.80 -12.50 -5.88
C LEU A 98 21.70 -13.46 -6.69
N GLU A 99 21.43 -13.61 -7.98
CA GLU A 99 22.27 -14.39 -8.90
C GLU A 99 23.69 -13.82 -8.98
N THR A 100 23.82 -12.49 -9.10
CA THR A 100 25.12 -11.80 -9.12
C THR A 100 25.92 -12.03 -7.84
N LYS A 101 25.23 -12.22 -6.70
CA LYS A 101 25.85 -12.50 -5.40
C LYS A 101 26.07 -14.00 -5.14
N ASN A 102 25.74 -14.89 -6.08
CA ASN A 102 25.72 -16.35 -5.91
C ASN A 102 24.90 -16.80 -4.69
N LEU A 103 23.79 -16.11 -4.40
CA LEU A 103 22.87 -16.46 -3.31
C LEU A 103 21.71 -17.33 -3.76
N VAL A 104 21.53 -17.46 -5.08
CA VAL A 104 20.63 -18.39 -5.78
C VAL A 104 21.30 -18.88 -7.06
#